data_AF-A0A6L7G812-F1
#
_entry.id   AF-A0A6L7G812-F1
#
_cell.length_a   1.000
_cell.length_b   1.000
_cell.length_c   1.000
_cell.angle_alpha   90.00
_cell.angle_beta   90.00
_cell.angle_gamma   90.00
#
_symmetry.space_group_name_H-M   'P 1'
#
loop_
_entity.id
_entity.type
_entity.pdbx_description
1 polymer ?
#
loop_
_entity_poly.entity_id
_entity_poly.type
_entity_poly.pdbx_seq_one_letter_code
_entity_poly.pdbx_strand_id
1 'polypeptide(L)'
;MSAKAPPRPALPEAALARARTAFEAGRISLCWQEIAPLLAQDTPPEVARALEYLQLGCALYHIGDLEAARALNARLPVAQWTTMRYRLSLRLRDPAMAKRLRGAPGLSPRDRDDFRTSAGLYCLWHKRPRAGLPLYAARHNAVHFPKLLPAGVAHQPLGAPQDDTDLIVLEQGLGDVLFHLAHIRACGGHEGSTFTGLPKYGALVRRYFPKARFLAAGDLPEGPRPGHLAGDFIARSFARTGRIAPGGTLDSPLRRGVDAPVFGLCWRGGSGQNRREERHIPLGHLLDLLPPDMRILALQFDITEAERARLQADPRAAVPLADLTRNPTEVIDMIRPLAGVISVDSANWHMAGFSGVPLLAILNPTAHWYWGPQEDAASVFPSATTLRKADLSAPAIARWAETAEARWQARPLAARPEMPPHQRPLFVCGLPRSGTSLVMRVLVSQGLWTGETIAGNADNPEGYQENRRIRERHLKPFLQAIGADPRGVDPLPRPDTLPPFPGLTRRLLSSLREEGHAGQPWGYKDPKLTLLWPAFARAFPGARWLVVRRGRTAVKTSLSRAGFMQMHSSSPDYWDAFCAAYERRLDALEASGETVFSLQAEALMAGDVSGLAPVCTALGLPFDAQAARAALRR
;
A
#
# COMPACT_ATOMS: atom_id res chain seq x y z
N MET A 1 -11.02 -41.86 46.79
CA MET A 1 -10.55 -41.90 45.39
C MET A 1 -11.79 -41.93 44.50
N SER A 2 -12.18 -40.78 43.93
CA SER A 2 -13.27 -40.72 42.96
C SER A 2 -12.64 -40.51 41.58
N ALA A 3 -12.70 -41.55 40.74
CA ALA A 3 -12.15 -41.52 39.41
C ALA A 3 -12.90 -40.49 38.57
N LYS A 4 -12.20 -39.46 38.10
CA LYS A 4 -12.70 -38.52 37.08
C LYS A 4 -13.09 -39.35 35.85
N ALA A 5 -14.38 -39.34 35.51
CA ALA A 5 -14.86 -39.86 34.25
C ALA A 5 -14.11 -39.18 33.08
N PRO A 6 -13.79 -39.91 32.00
CA PRO A 6 -13.14 -39.32 30.83
C PRO A 6 -14.05 -38.23 30.22
N PRO A 7 -13.48 -37.20 29.57
CA PRO A 7 -14.28 -36.16 28.94
C PRO A 7 -15.20 -36.78 27.88
N ARG A 8 -16.50 -36.42 27.93
CA ARG A 8 -17.46 -36.77 26.87
C ARG A 8 -16.90 -36.34 25.51
N PRO A 9 -17.00 -37.16 24.44
CA PRO A 9 -16.59 -36.74 23.11
C PRO A 9 -17.39 -35.49 22.72
N ALA A 10 -16.71 -34.48 22.18
CA ALA A 10 -17.36 -33.29 21.66
C ALA A 10 -18.42 -33.71 20.64
N LEU A 11 -19.65 -33.24 20.82
CA LEU A 11 -20.77 -33.53 19.92
C LEU A 11 -20.35 -33.32 18.45
N PRO A 12 -20.66 -34.26 17.53
CA PRO A 12 -20.33 -34.15 16.10
C PRO A 12 -20.68 -32.79 15.47
N GLU A 13 -21.74 -32.14 15.96
CA GLU A 13 -22.21 -30.83 15.50
C GLU A 13 -21.22 -29.69 15.79
N ALA A 14 -20.57 -29.68 16.96
CA ALA A 14 -19.64 -28.62 17.34
C ALA A 14 -18.35 -28.69 16.50
N ALA A 15 -17.85 -29.90 16.24
CA ALA A 15 -16.72 -30.12 15.34
C ALA A 15 -17.07 -29.77 13.89
N LEU A 16 -18.26 -30.16 13.43
CA LEU A 16 -18.74 -29.78 12.09
C LEU A 16 -18.87 -28.25 11.92
N ALA A 17 -19.37 -27.54 12.94
CA ALA A 17 -19.47 -26.08 12.92
C ALA A 17 -18.08 -25.40 12.84
N ARG A 18 -17.11 -25.89 13.62
CA ARG A 18 -15.71 -25.44 13.51
C ARG A 18 -15.12 -25.73 12.13
N ALA A 19 -15.38 -26.92 11.58
CA ALA A 19 -14.91 -27.31 10.25
C ALA A 19 -15.47 -26.40 9.15
N ARG A 20 -16.77 -26.09 9.18
CA ARG A 20 -17.42 -25.14 8.26
C ARG A 20 -16.80 -23.75 8.37
N THR A 21 -16.63 -23.27 9.60
CA THR A 21 -16.01 -21.96 9.87
C THR A 21 -14.56 -21.90 9.39
N ALA A 22 -13.81 -22.99 9.54
CA ALA A 22 -12.46 -23.11 9.00
C ALA A 22 -12.47 -23.10 7.47
N PHE A 23 -13.35 -23.89 6.83
CA PHE A 23 -13.47 -23.96 5.38
C PHE A 23 -13.85 -22.62 4.75
N GLU A 24 -14.86 -21.93 5.30
CA GLU A 24 -15.30 -20.60 4.84
C GLU A 24 -14.21 -19.54 5.01
N ALA A 25 -13.37 -19.66 6.04
CA ALA A 25 -12.21 -18.81 6.26
C ALA A 25 -10.99 -19.17 5.38
N GLY A 26 -11.10 -20.21 4.53
CA GLY A 26 -10.01 -20.73 3.71
C GLY A 26 -8.92 -21.47 4.48
N ARG A 27 -9.21 -21.91 5.71
CA ARG A 27 -8.32 -22.69 6.58
C ARG A 27 -8.54 -24.19 6.37
N ILE A 28 -8.10 -24.68 5.21
CA ILE A 28 -8.46 -26.02 4.71
C ILE A 28 -7.81 -27.13 5.55
N SER A 29 -6.57 -26.92 6.02
CA SER A 29 -5.88 -27.90 6.87
C SER A 29 -6.60 -28.11 8.20
N LEU A 30 -7.05 -27.01 8.82
CA LEU A 30 -7.85 -27.06 10.05
C LEU A 30 -9.23 -27.69 9.80
N CYS A 31 -9.87 -27.37 8.67
CA CYS A 31 -11.13 -28.02 8.30
C CYS A 31 -10.97 -29.55 8.24
N TRP A 32 -9.90 -30.04 7.59
CA TRP A 32 -9.61 -31.47 7.52
C TRP A 32 -9.38 -32.10 8.89
N GLN A 33 -8.61 -31.44 9.77
CA GLN A 33 -8.36 -31.92 11.14
C GLN A 33 -9.66 -32.12 11.94
N GLU A 34 -10.64 -31.24 11.74
CA GLU A 34 -11.94 -31.33 12.42
C GLU A 34 -12.84 -32.43 11.85
N ILE A 35 -12.83 -32.67 10.53
CA ILE A 35 -13.71 -33.67 9.90
C ILE A 35 -13.13 -35.08 9.87
N ALA A 36 -11.81 -35.25 9.83
CA ALA A 36 -11.16 -36.57 9.67
C ALA A 36 -11.60 -37.60 10.73
N PRO A 37 -11.71 -37.24 12.03
CA PRO A 37 -12.21 -38.17 13.06
C PRO A 37 -13.70 -38.54 12.90
N LEU A 38 -14.48 -37.70 12.20
CA LEU A 38 -15.92 -37.87 12.02
C LEU A 38 -16.25 -38.74 10.80
N LEU A 39 -15.36 -38.82 9.79
CA LEU A 39 -15.61 -39.55 8.54
C LEU A 39 -15.79 -41.07 8.73
N ALA A 40 -15.27 -41.63 9.82
CA ALA A 40 -15.42 -43.05 10.16
C ALA A 40 -16.58 -43.34 11.12
N GLN A 41 -17.28 -42.31 11.60
CA GLN A 41 -18.38 -42.45 12.56
C GLN A 41 -19.71 -42.60 11.82
N ASP A 42 -20.62 -43.38 12.41
CA ASP A 42 -22.01 -43.38 11.97
C ASP A 42 -22.65 -42.06 12.39
N THR A 43 -23.13 -41.29 11.42
CA THR A 43 -23.65 -39.93 11.64
C THR A 43 -24.99 -39.74 10.93
N PRO A 44 -25.86 -38.85 11.45
CA PRO A 44 -27.13 -38.54 10.80
C PRO A 44 -26.94 -38.14 9.32
N PRO A 45 -27.88 -38.44 8.41
CA PRO A 45 -27.72 -38.20 6.97
C PRO A 45 -27.34 -36.76 6.59
N GLU A 46 -27.82 -35.76 7.33
CA GLU A 46 -27.49 -34.34 7.12
C GLU A 46 -26.04 -34.00 7.49
N VAL A 47 -25.53 -34.61 8.57
CA VAL A 47 -24.15 -34.50 9.03
C VAL A 47 -23.24 -35.21 8.04
N ALA A 48 -23.58 -36.44 7.64
CA ALA A 48 -22.87 -37.20 6.62
C ALA A 48 -22.74 -36.40 5.31
N ARG A 49 -23.84 -35.81 4.82
CA ARG A 49 -23.83 -34.96 3.61
C ARG A 49 -22.93 -33.72 3.76
N ALA A 50 -22.89 -33.11 4.94
CA ALA A 50 -22.00 -31.98 5.20
C ALA A 50 -20.53 -32.41 5.21
N LEU A 51 -20.22 -33.54 5.84
CA LEU A 51 -18.87 -34.12 5.87
C LEU A 51 -18.39 -34.50 4.47
N GLU A 52 -19.23 -35.12 3.64
CA GLU A 52 -18.94 -35.42 2.24
C GLU A 52 -18.60 -34.15 1.44
N TYR A 53 -19.38 -33.08 1.61
CA TYR A 53 -19.10 -31.80 0.95
C TYR A 53 -17.74 -31.24 1.36
N LEU A 54 -17.44 -31.22 2.67
CA LEU A 54 -16.18 -30.73 3.20
C LEU A 54 -14.99 -31.62 2.82
N GLN A 55 -15.16 -32.95 2.74
CA GLN A 55 -14.14 -33.89 2.28
C GLN A 55 -13.75 -33.62 0.83
N LEU A 56 -14.74 -33.51 -0.07
CA LEU A 56 -14.48 -33.12 -1.47
C LEU A 56 -13.89 -31.72 -1.57
N GLY A 57 -14.37 -30.79 -0.73
CA GLY A 57 -13.85 -29.44 -0.60
C GLY A 57 -12.38 -29.39 -0.18
N CYS A 58 -11.94 -30.22 0.76
CA CYS A 58 -10.54 -30.34 1.18
C CYS A 58 -9.68 -30.95 0.07
N ALA A 59 -10.19 -31.99 -0.60
CA ALA A 59 -9.49 -32.66 -1.70
C ALA A 59 -9.20 -31.73 -2.89
N LEU A 60 -10.04 -30.72 -3.13
CA LEU A 60 -9.77 -29.67 -4.14
C LEU A 60 -8.44 -28.93 -3.91
N TYR A 61 -8.00 -28.85 -2.66
CA TYR A 61 -6.75 -28.21 -2.24
C TYR A 61 -5.64 -29.22 -1.91
N HIS A 62 -5.79 -30.48 -2.33
CA HIS A 62 -4.87 -31.59 -2.00
C HIS A 62 -4.69 -31.85 -0.50
N ILE A 63 -5.72 -31.59 0.29
CA ILE A 63 -5.74 -31.89 1.72
C ILE A 63 -6.66 -33.08 1.97
N GLY A 64 -6.18 -34.04 2.76
CA GLY A 64 -6.91 -35.26 3.13
C GLY A 64 -6.67 -36.45 2.21
N ASP A 65 -7.52 -37.47 2.32
CA ASP A 65 -7.43 -38.70 1.52
C ASP A 65 -8.03 -38.49 0.12
N LEU A 66 -7.15 -38.37 -0.88
CA LEU A 66 -7.53 -38.10 -2.27
C LEU A 66 -8.16 -39.32 -2.97
N GLU A 67 -7.82 -40.55 -2.57
CA GLU A 67 -8.42 -41.76 -3.13
C GLU A 67 -9.82 -41.97 -2.57
N ALA A 68 -10.01 -41.75 -1.26
CA ALA A 68 -11.35 -41.73 -0.67
C ALA A 68 -12.22 -40.63 -1.29
N ALA A 69 -11.66 -39.43 -1.54
CA ALA A 69 -12.38 -38.37 -2.23
C ALA A 69 -12.72 -38.73 -3.69
N ARG A 70 -11.83 -39.44 -4.41
CA ARG A 70 -12.11 -39.97 -5.76
C ARG A 70 -13.26 -40.97 -5.73
N ALA A 71 -13.24 -41.93 -4.82
CA ALA A 71 -14.29 -42.92 -4.63
C ALA A 71 -15.63 -42.27 -4.25
N LEU A 72 -15.61 -41.31 -3.32
CA LEU A 72 -16.77 -40.49 -2.95
C LEU A 72 -17.33 -39.75 -4.17
N ASN A 73 -16.47 -39.08 -4.94
CA ASN A 73 -16.88 -38.36 -6.14
C ASN A 73 -17.52 -39.29 -7.19
N ALA A 74 -17.09 -40.55 -7.28
CA ALA A 74 -17.65 -41.54 -8.20
C ALA A 74 -19.03 -42.05 -7.79
N ARG A 75 -19.27 -42.26 -6.49
CA ARG A 75 -20.54 -42.80 -5.97
C ARG A 75 -21.69 -41.79 -5.92
N LEU A 76 -21.39 -40.49 -5.79
CA LEU A 76 -22.43 -39.48 -5.63
C LEU A 76 -23.32 -39.32 -6.88
N PRO A 77 -24.64 -39.08 -6.73
CA PRO A 77 -25.55 -38.80 -7.83
C PRO A 77 -25.03 -37.66 -8.72
N VAL A 78 -25.11 -37.81 -10.05
CA VAL A 78 -24.43 -36.89 -11.00
C VAL A 78 -24.84 -35.42 -10.84
N ALA A 79 -26.09 -35.14 -10.44
CA ALA A 79 -26.62 -33.79 -10.26
C ALA A 79 -26.14 -33.10 -8.96
N GLN A 80 -25.54 -33.84 -8.03
CA GLN A 80 -25.12 -33.29 -6.74
C GLN A 80 -23.79 -32.56 -6.87
N TRP A 81 -23.75 -31.28 -6.49
CA TRP A 81 -22.54 -30.44 -6.41
C TRP A 81 -21.67 -30.45 -7.68
N THR A 82 -22.32 -30.41 -8.84
CA THR A 82 -21.72 -30.58 -10.18
C THR A 82 -20.48 -29.71 -10.42
N THR A 83 -20.55 -28.42 -10.07
CA THR A 83 -19.45 -27.44 -10.26
C THR A 83 -18.22 -27.76 -9.42
N MET A 84 -18.39 -28.05 -8.13
CA MET A 84 -17.32 -28.47 -7.22
C MET A 84 -16.66 -29.77 -7.69
N ARG A 85 -17.49 -30.77 -8.02
CA ARG A 85 -17.02 -32.10 -8.46
C ARG A 85 -16.36 -32.07 -9.82
N TYR A 86 -16.80 -31.19 -10.73
CA TYR A 86 -16.14 -31.03 -12.02
C TYR A 86 -14.72 -30.50 -11.85
N ARG A 87 -14.55 -29.46 -11.02
CA ARG A 87 -13.22 -28.94 -10.64
C ARG A 87 -12.34 -30.01 -10.00
N LEU A 88 -12.92 -30.79 -9.08
CA LEU A 88 -12.20 -31.88 -8.42
C LEU A 88 -11.76 -32.94 -9.44
N SER A 89 -12.63 -33.29 -10.38
CA SER A 89 -12.34 -34.27 -11.43
C SER A 89 -11.19 -33.81 -12.33
N LEU A 90 -11.14 -32.52 -12.70
CA LEU A 90 -10.00 -31.95 -13.40
C LEU A 90 -8.71 -32.05 -12.56
N ARG A 91 -8.78 -31.73 -11.25
CA ARG A 91 -7.64 -31.77 -10.33
C ARG A 91 -7.10 -33.18 -10.12
N LEU A 92 -7.99 -34.15 -9.98
CA LEU A 92 -7.71 -35.59 -9.85
C LEU A 92 -7.35 -36.26 -11.19
N ARG A 93 -7.32 -35.50 -12.29
CA ARG A 93 -7.07 -36.00 -13.65
C ARG A 93 -8.01 -37.14 -14.05
N ASP A 94 -9.30 -36.99 -13.74
CA ASP A 94 -10.38 -37.91 -14.08
C ASP A 94 -11.24 -37.34 -15.24
N PRO A 95 -10.84 -37.54 -16.50
CA PRO A 95 -11.57 -37.02 -17.65
C PRO A 95 -12.93 -37.72 -17.83
N ALA A 96 -13.09 -38.96 -17.36
CA ALA A 96 -14.33 -39.71 -17.47
C ALA A 96 -15.41 -39.11 -16.57
N MET A 97 -15.08 -38.86 -15.29
CA MET A 97 -15.99 -38.17 -14.37
C MET A 97 -16.27 -36.74 -14.82
N ALA A 98 -15.26 -35.99 -15.26
CA ALA A 98 -15.45 -34.64 -15.79
C ALA A 98 -16.43 -34.63 -16.98
N LYS A 99 -16.32 -35.60 -17.91
CA LYS A 99 -17.25 -35.76 -19.03
C LYS A 99 -18.67 -36.08 -18.55
N ARG A 100 -18.81 -37.00 -17.58
CA ARG A 100 -20.11 -37.39 -16.99
C ARG A 100 -20.82 -36.19 -16.35
N LEU A 101 -20.09 -35.37 -15.58
CA LEU A 101 -20.65 -34.19 -14.91
C LEU A 101 -21.09 -33.09 -15.89
N ARG A 102 -20.41 -32.94 -17.04
CA ARG A 102 -20.86 -32.01 -18.09
C ARG A 102 -22.19 -32.40 -18.74
N GLY A 103 -22.54 -33.69 -18.68
CA GLY A 103 -23.81 -34.22 -19.18
C GLY A 103 -24.90 -34.28 -18.11
N ALA A 104 -24.70 -33.73 -16.91
CA ALA A 104 -25.71 -33.76 -15.86
C ALA A 104 -27.00 -33.04 -16.31
N PRO A 105 -28.19 -33.58 -15.97
CA PRO A 105 -29.45 -32.88 -16.23
C PRO A 105 -29.55 -31.61 -15.38
N GLY A 106 -30.26 -30.60 -15.89
CA GLY A 106 -30.56 -29.37 -15.13
C GLY A 106 -29.43 -28.35 -15.01
N LEU A 107 -28.33 -28.49 -15.77
CA LEU A 107 -27.22 -27.52 -15.77
C LEU A 107 -27.66 -26.15 -16.31
N SER A 108 -27.56 -25.13 -15.47
CA SER A 108 -27.82 -23.74 -15.84
C SER A 108 -26.71 -23.19 -16.77
N PRO A 109 -26.95 -22.07 -17.49
CA PRO A 109 -25.88 -21.37 -18.21
C PRO A 109 -24.68 -21.03 -17.31
N ARG A 110 -24.96 -20.66 -16.05
CA ARG A 110 -23.95 -20.35 -15.04
C ARG A 110 -23.06 -21.55 -14.71
N ASP A 111 -23.62 -22.75 -14.59
CA ASP A 111 -22.85 -23.97 -14.34
C ASP A 111 -21.92 -24.29 -15.52
N ARG A 112 -22.40 -24.07 -16.76
CA ARG A 112 -21.62 -24.28 -17.97
C ARG A 112 -20.45 -23.31 -18.06
N ASP A 113 -20.64 -22.05 -17.66
CA ASP A 113 -19.57 -21.05 -17.63
C ASP A 113 -18.57 -21.30 -16.49
N ASP A 114 -19.01 -21.84 -15.34
CA ASP A 114 -18.11 -22.34 -14.29
C ASP A 114 -17.25 -23.51 -14.81
N PHE A 115 -17.84 -24.44 -15.56
CA PHE A 115 -17.10 -25.53 -16.20
C PHE A 115 -16.08 -25.02 -17.21
N ARG A 116 -16.46 -24.07 -18.07
CA ARG A 116 -15.54 -23.44 -19.04
C ARG A 116 -14.37 -22.78 -18.32
N THR A 117 -14.66 -21.94 -17.33
CA THR A 117 -13.64 -21.24 -16.54
C THR A 117 -12.71 -22.22 -15.83
N SER A 118 -13.27 -23.28 -15.23
CA SER A 118 -12.50 -24.32 -14.54
C SER A 118 -11.59 -25.11 -15.50
N ALA A 119 -12.08 -25.45 -16.69
CA ALA A 119 -11.28 -26.08 -17.73
C ALA A 119 -10.20 -25.13 -18.28
N GLY A 120 -10.53 -23.84 -18.44
CA GLY A 120 -9.60 -22.81 -18.86
C GLY A 120 -8.42 -22.67 -17.89
N LEU A 121 -8.72 -22.52 -16.60
CA LEU A 121 -7.70 -22.50 -15.54
C LEU A 121 -6.87 -23.80 -15.50
N TYR A 122 -7.51 -24.96 -15.65
CA TYR A 122 -6.81 -26.24 -15.75
C TYR A 122 -5.81 -26.24 -16.91
N CYS A 123 -6.22 -25.80 -18.10
CA CYS A 123 -5.33 -25.69 -19.26
C CYS A 123 -4.19 -24.69 -19.02
N LEU A 124 -4.47 -23.53 -18.41
CA LEU A 124 -3.48 -22.51 -18.09
C LEU A 124 -2.39 -23.06 -17.14
N TRP A 125 -2.79 -23.70 -16.04
CA TRP A 125 -1.86 -24.36 -15.12
C TRP A 125 -1.08 -25.52 -15.76
N HIS A 126 -1.64 -26.17 -16.78
CA HIS A 126 -0.96 -27.21 -17.55
C HIS A 126 -0.21 -26.66 -18.78
N LYS A 127 0.15 -25.36 -18.77
CA LYS A 127 1.02 -24.74 -19.78
C LYS A 127 0.40 -24.74 -21.19
N ARG A 128 -0.93 -24.66 -21.29
CA ARG A 128 -1.71 -24.63 -22.54
C ARG A 128 -2.53 -23.34 -22.70
N PRO A 129 -1.89 -22.16 -22.76
CA PRO A 129 -2.60 -20.87 -22.85
C PRO A 129 -3.50 -20.73 -24.08
N ARG A 130 -3.10 -21.27 -25.23
CA ARG A 130 -3.93 -21.25 -26.46
C ARG A 130 -5.31 -21.90 -26.27
N ALA A 131 -5.36 -22.99 -25.52
CA ALA A 131 -6.61 -23.68 -25.20
C ALA A 131 -7.31 -23.06 -23.97
N GLY A 132 -6.54 -22.55 -23.01
CA GLY A 132 -7.06 -22.07 -21.72
C GLY A 132 -7.69 -20.68 -21.78
N LEU A 133 -7.07 -19.71 -22.46
CA LEU A 133 -7.51 -18.31 -22.48
C LEU A 133 -8.94 -18.13 -23.05
N PRO A 134 -9.32 -18.78 -24.18
CA PRO A 134 -10.69 -18.68 -24.69
C PRO A 134 -11.74 -19.22 -23.71
N LEU A 135 -11.42 -20.29 -22.99
CA LEU A 135 -12.32 -20.88 -21.99
C LEU A 135 -12.41 -20.02 -20.72
N TYR A 136 -11.31 -19.36 -20.35
CA TYR A 136 -11.25 -18.46 -19.19
C TYR A 136 -12.03 -17.15 -19.39
N ALA A 137 -12.39 -16.79 -20.63
CA ALA A 137 -13.24 -15.64 -20.93
C ALA A 137 -14.63 -15.73 -20.24
N ALA A 138 -15.12 -16.94 -19.95
CA ALA A 138 -16.40 -17.19 -19.28
C ALA A 138 -16.41 -16.86 -17.76
N ARG A 139 -15.28 -16.43 -17.20
CA ARG A 139 -15.11 -16.19 -15.75
C ARG A 139 -16.12 -15.22 -15.14
N HIS A 140 -16.65 -14.29 -15.93
CA HIS A 140 -17.59 -13.28 -15.45
C HIS A 140 -18.90 -13.85 -14.91
N ASN A 141 -19.28 -15.06 -15.35
CA ASN A 141 -20.49 -15.75 -14.94
C ASN A 141 -20.21 -16.99 -14.08
N ALA A 142 -18.94 -17.30 -13.78
CA ALA A 142 -18.58 -18.49 -13.01
C ALA A 142 -19.10 -18.41 -11.55
N VAL A 143 -19.32 -19.56 -10.91
CA VAL A 143 -19.94 -19.63 -9.57
C VAL A 143 -18.99 -19.11 -8.49
N HIS A 144 -17.69 -19.36 -8.63
CA HIS A 144 -16.66 -18.98 -7.65
C HIS A 144 -15.92 -17.69 -7.97
N PHE A 145 -16.28 -17.03 -9.06
CA PHE A 145 -15.86 -15.66 -9.29
C PHE A 145 -16.94 -14.74 -8.71
N PRO A 146 -16.57 -13.59 -8.12
CA PRO A 146 -17.58 -12.64 -7.65
C PRO A 146 -18.54 -12.26 -8.80
N LYS A 147 -19.70 -11.68 -8.50
CA LYS A 147 -20.49 -11.00 -9.55
C LYS A 147 -19.72 -9.76 -9.98
N LEU A 148 -18.98 -9.88 -11.08
CA LEU A 148 -18.00 -8.89 -11.50
C LEU A 148 -18.50 -7.98 -12.62
N LEU A 149 -19.52 -8.41 -13.36
CA LEU A 149 -20.20 -7.58 -14.36
C LEU A 149 -21.25 -6.69 -13.69
N PRO A 150 -21.19 -5.37 -13.88
CA PRO A 150 -22.27 -4.47 -13.47
C PRO A 150 -23.60 -4.83 -14.15
N ALA A 151 -24.71 -4.52 -13.47
CA ALA A 151 -26.04 -4.72 -14.04
C ALA A 151 -26.19 -3.95 -15.37
N GLY A 152 -26.83 -4.57 -16.36
CA GLY A 152 -27.01 -3.98 -17.70
C GLY A 152 -25.78 -4.06 -18.61
N VAL A 153 -24.63 -4.56 -18.15
CA VAL A 153 -23.47 -4.79 -19.03
C VAL A 153 -23.47 -6.23 -19.53
N ALA A 154 -23.49 -6.41 -20.86
CA ALA A 154 -23.29 -7.69 -21.52
C ALA A 154 -21.81 -7.86 -21.90
N HIS A 155 -21.23 -9.02 -21.59
CA HIS A 155 -19.85 -9.32 -21.99
C HIS A 155 -19.74 -9.41 -23.51
N GLN A 156 -18.90 -8.54 -24.09
CA GLN A 156 -18.46 -8.62 -25.46
C GLN A 156 -17.04 -9.20 -25.49
N PRO A 157 -16.83 -10.43 -26.02
CA PRO A 157 -15.48 -10.97 -26.21
C PRO A 157 -14.65 -10.09 -27.15
N LEU A 158 -13.35 -10.01 -26.93
CA LEU A 158 -12.44 -9.29 -27.82
C LEU A 158 -12.32 -10.03 -29.16
N GLY A 159 -12.69 -9.34 -30.25
CA GLY A 159 -12.50 -9.76 -31.62
C GLY A 159 -11.35 -9.00 -32.29
N ALA A 160 -11.56 -8.61 -33.54
CA ALA A 160 -10.63 -7.73 -34.24
C ALA A 160 -10.65 -6.32 -33.60
N PRO A 161 -9.50 -5.60 -33.52
CA PRO A 161 -9.43 -4.33 -32.79
C PRO A 161 -10.43 -3.26 -33.24
N GLN A 162 -10.84 -3.28 -34.51
CA GLN A 162 -11.85 -2.36 -35.05
C GLN A 162 -13.27 -2.58 -34.51
N ASP A 163 -13.54 -3.77 -33.94
CA ASP A 163 -14.84 -4.14 -33.38
C ASP A 163 -14.92 -3.86 -31.87
N ASP A 164 -13.89 -3.21 -31.32
CA ASP A 164 -13.83 -2.94 -29.89
C ASP A 164 -14.85 -1.89 -29.48
N THR A 165 -15.53 -2.20 -28.40
CA THR A 165 -16.47 -1.33 -27.71
C THR A 165 -15.75 -0.33 -26.81
N ASP A 166 -16.38 0.81 -26.55
CA ASP A 166 -15.83 1.85 -25.70
C ASP A 166 -15.71 1.43 -24.22
N LEU A 167 -16.55 0.52 -23.74
CA LEU A 167 -16.64 0.17 -22.33
C LEU A 167 -15.73 -1.00 -21.94
N ILE A 168 -14.85 -0.77 -20.96
CA ILE A 168 -13.97 -1.79 -20.39
C ILE A 168 -14.27 -1.97 -18.89
N VAL A 169 -14.55 -3.19 -18.48
CA VAL A 169 -14.88 -3.57 -17.10
C VAL A 169 -13.62 -4.07 -16.38
N LEU A 170 -13.22 -3.39 -15.31
CA LEU A 170 -12.16 -3.76 -14.38
C LEU A 170 -12.69 -4.76 -13.36
N GLU A 171 -12.79 -6.01 -13.80
CA GLU A 171 -13.63 -7.04 -13.21
C GLU A 171 -12.90 -7.90 -12.17
N GLN A 172 -11.68 -7.59 -11.75
CA GLN A 172 -10.92 -8.47 -10.84
C GLN A 172 -10.30 -7.74 -9.65
N GLY A 173 -9.52 -8.49 -8.85
CA GLY A 173 -8.76 -7.94 -7.74
C GLY A 173 -7.68 -6.96 -8.21
N LEU A 174 -7.16 -6.17 -7.28
CA LEU A 174 -6.24 -5.07 -7.59
C LEU A 174 -4.98 -5.51 -8.36
N GLY A 175 -4.40 -6.67 -8.03
CA GLY A 175 -3.24 -7.22 -8.73
C GLY A 175 -3.56 -7.53 -10.20
N ASP A 176 -4.67 -8.23 -10.44
CA ASP A 176 -5.16 -8.54 -11.78
C ASP A 176 -5.50 -7.27 -12.56
N VAL A 177 -6.15 -6.29 -11.93
CA VAL A 177 -6.47 -5.00 -12.58
C VAL A 177 -5.20 -4.29 -13.05
N LEU A 178 -4.14 -4.24 -12.25
CA LEU A 178 -2.86 -3.68 -12.69
C LEU A 178 -2.28 -4.47 -13.88
N PHE A 179 -2.36 -5.79 -13.82
CA PHE A 179 -1.93 -6.67 -14.91
C PHE A 179 -2.71 -6.41 -16.21
N HIS A 180 -4.04 -6.28 -16.12
CA HIS A 180 -4.92 -6.00 -17.25
C HIS A 180 -4.68 -4.61 -17.83
N LEU A 181 -4.54 -3.58 -16.99
CA LEU A 181 -4.24 -2.21 -17.44
C LEU A 181 -2.91 -2.17 -18.22
N ALA A 182 -1.89 -2.93 -17.80
CA ALA A 182 -0.65 -3.05 -18.55
C ALA A 182 -0.85 -3.68 -19.94
N HIS A 183 -1.68 -4.72 -20.04
CA HIS A 183 -2.04 -5.31 -21.34
C HIS A 183 -2.84 -4.37 -22.23
N ILE A 184 -3.83 -3.66 -21.67
CA ILE A 184 -4.66 -2.69 -22.41
C ILE A 184 -3.76 -1.58 -22.97
N ARG A 185 -2.86 -1.04 -22.15
CA ARG A 185 -1.89 -0.02 -22.57
C ARG A 185 -0.96 -0.54 -23.67
N ALA A 186 -0.47 -1.78 -23.52
CA ALA A 186 0.41 -2.41 -24.51
C ALA A 186 -0.29 -2.79 -25.83
N CYS A 187 -1.61 -2.97 -25.83
CA CYS A 187 -2.39 -3.16 -27.06
C CYS A 187 -2.56 -1.85 -27.83
N GLY A 188 -2.60 -0.71 -27.14
CA GLY A 188 -2.95 0.58 -27.73
C GLY A 188 -4.45 0.71 -28.01
N GLY A 189 -4.90 1.85 -28.53
CA GLY A 189 -6.28 2.05 -29.01
C GLY A 189 -7.33 2.44 -27.96
N HIS A 190 -7.05 2.29 -26.66
CA HIS A 190 -8.04 2.53 -25.58
C HIS A 190 -7.74 3.74 -24.69
N GLU A 191 -6.93 4.69 -25.14
CA GLU A 191 -6.58 5.90 -24.37
C GLU A 191 -7.80 6.77 -24.04
N GLY A 192 -8.83 6.76 -24.90
CA GLY A 192 -10.08 7.50 -24.71
C GLY A 192 -11.26 6.69 -24.19
N SER A 193 -11.07 5.40 -23.90
CA SER A 193 -12.16 4.48 -23.55
C SER A 193 -12.81 4.81 -22.19
N THR A 194 -14.01 4.29 -21.98
CA THR A 194 -14.69 4.35 -20.68
C THR A 194 -14.37 3.09 -19.86
N PHE A 195 -13.80 3.26 -18.68
CA PHE A 195 -13.55 2.19 -17.73
C PHE A 195 -14.62 2.16 -16.64
N THR A 196 -14.95 0.97 -16.15
CA THR A 196 -15.82 0.79 -14.99
C THR A 196 -15.31 -0.26 -14.02
N GLY A 197 -15.69 -0.16 -12.74
CA GLY A 197 -15.32 -1.11 -11.70
C GLY A 197 -15.49 -0.53 -10.29
N LEU A 198 -14.72 -1.05 -9.33
CA LEU A 198 -14.73 -0.53 -7.96
C LEU A 198 -14.23 0.93 -7.91
N PRO A 199 -14.82 1.82 -7.09
CA PRO A 199 -14.45 3.24 -7.03
C PRO A 199 -12.93 3.51 -6.90
N LYS A 200 -12.22 2.67 -6.12
CA LYS A 200 -10.78 2.77 -5.90
C LYS A 200 -9.93 2.65 -7.18
N TYR A 201 -10.45 2.02 -8.24
CA TYR A 201 -9.73 1.86 -9.50
C TYR A 201 -9.71 3.13 -10.36
N GLY A 202 -10.60 4.10 -10.10
CA GLY A 202 -10.62 5.35 -10.87
C GLY A 202 -9.33 6.15 -10.78
N ALA A 203 -8.61 6.06 -9.66
CA ALA A 203 -7.29 6.67 -9.53
C ALA A 203 -6.23 6.02 -10.45
N LEU A 204 -6.30 4.70 -10.67
CA LEU A 204 -5.40 3.99 -11.59
C LEU A 204 -5.70 4.36 -13.04
N VAL A 205 -6.99 4.41 -13.42
CA VAL A 205 -7.39 4.81 -14.77
C VAL A 205 -6.91 6.21 -15.08
N ARG A 206 -7.15 7.19 -14.20
CA ARG A 206 -6.65 8.56 -14.38
C ARG A 206 -5.13 8.66 -14.49
N ARG A 207 -4.39 7.79 -13.79
CA ARG A 207 -2.93 7.77 -13.82
C ARG A 207 -2.38 7.21 -15.13
N TYR A 208 -2.94 6.10 -15.61
CA TYR A 208 -2.36 5.35 -16.73
C TYR A 208 -3.04 5.61 -18.07
N PHE A 209 -4.27 6.14 -18.06
CA PHE A 209 -5.08 6.49 -19.22
C PHE A 209 -5.70 7.88 -18.98
N PRO A 210 -4.92 8.97 -19.01
CA PRO A 210 -5.38 10.30 -18.59
C PRO A 210 -6.50 10.88 -19.47
N LYS A 211 -6.69 10.36 -20.69
CA LYS A 211 -7.78 10.73 -21.61
C LYS A 211 -9.04 9.87 -21.42
N ALA A 212 -8.96 8.80 -20.64
CA ALA A 212 -10.06 7.87 -20.43
C ALA A 212 -11.05 8.41 -19.40
N ARG A 213 -12.28 7.89 -19.46
CA ARG A 213 -13.32 8.15 -18.47
C ARG A 213 -13.38 7.00 -17.49
N PHE A 214 -13.69 7.28 -16.23
CA PHE A 214 -13.98 6.25 -15.23
C PHE A 214 -15.33 6.50 -14.59
N LEU A 215 -16.20 5.48 -14.61
CA LEU A 215 -17.49 5.45 -13.94
C LEU A 215 -17.49 4.27 -12.97
N ALA A 216 -17.77 4.50 -11.68
CA ALA A 216 -17.91 3.37 -10.76
C ALA A 216 -19.07 2.47 -11.21
N ALA A 217 -19.01 1.17 -10.90
CA ALA A 217 -20.01 0.21 -11.36
C ALA A 217 -21.47 0.60 -11.00
N GLY A 218 -21.67 1.27 -9.85
CA GLY A 218 -22.98 1.76 -9.41
C GLY A 218 -23.42 3.09 -10.06
N ASP A 219 -22.50 3.80 -10.71
CA ASP A 219 -22.76 5.09 -11.38
C ASP A 219 -22.96 4.93 -12.90
N LEU A 220 -22.91 3.68 -13.39
CA LEU A 220 -23.18 3.39 -14.79
C LEU A 220 -24.66 3.70 -15.10
N PRO A 221 -24.97 4.39 -16.21
CA PRO A 221 -26.35 4.61 -16.62
C PRO A 221 -27.12 3.29 -16.76
N GLU A 222 -28.44 3.31 -16.67
CA GLU A 222 -29.26 2.11 -16.92
C GLU A 222 -29.27 1.72 -18.41
N GLY A 223 -29.63 0.47 -18.69
CA GLY A 223 -29.82 -0.05 -20.05
C GLY A 223 -28.69 -0.99 -20.54
N PRO A 224 -29.03 -1.91 -21.48
CA PRO A 224 -28.10 -2.91 -21.99
C PRO A 224 -26.97 -2.25 -22.78
N ARG A 225 -25.72 -2.64 -22.49
CA ARG A 225 -24.56 -2.23 -23.28
C ARG A 225 -23.52 -3.33 -23.36
N PRO A 226 -22.85 -3.48 -24.52
CA PRO A 226 -21.72 -4.38 -24.62
C PRO A 226 -20.50 -3.76 -23.92
N GLY A 227 -19.68 -4.59 -23.30
CA GLY A 227 -18.41 -4.17 -22.70
C GLY A 227 -17.40 -5.29 -22.65
N HIS A 228 -16.13 -4.95 -22.81
CA HIS A 228 -15.02 -5.89 -22.70
C HIS A 228 -14.64 -6.11 -21.24
N LEU A 229 -14.24 -7.33 -20.91
CA LEU A 229 -13.60 -7.60 -19.63
C LEU A 229 -12.11 -7.30 -19.73
N ALA A 230 -11.54 -6.61 -18.75
CA ALA A 230 -10.14 -6.20 -18.80
C ALA A 230 -9.18 -7.40 -18.90
N GLY A 231 -9.52 -8.54 -18.29
CA GLY A 231 -8.69 -9.75 -18.40
C GLY A 231 -8.65 -10.40 -19.80
N ASP A 232 -9.56 -10.05 -20.71
CA ASP A 232 -9.56 -10.60 -22.07
C ASP A 232 -8.37 -10.07 -22.89
N PHE A 233 -7.84 -8.89 -22.52
CA PHE A 233 -6.68 -8.29 -23.16
C PHE A 233 -5.39 -9.12 -22.99
N ILE A 234 -5.35 -10.02 -22.00
CA ILE A 234 -4.27 -11.02 -21.87
C ILE A 234 -4.30 -11.96 -23.08
N ALA A 235 -5.49 -12.45 -23.47
CA ALA A 235 -5.66 -13.36 -24.61
C ALA A 235 -5.25 -12.70 -25.93
N ARG A 236 -5.67 -11.44 -26.14
CA ARG A 236 -5.25 -10.64 -27.30
C ARG A 236 -3.74 -10.44 -27.34
N SER A 237 -3.14 -10.05 -26.21
CA SER A 237 -1.69 -9.85 -26.13
C SER A 237 -0.93 -11.15 -26.39
N PHE A 238 -1.39 -12.26 -25.82
CA PHE A 238 -0.80 -13.58 -26.01
C PHE A 238 -0.90 -14.05 -27.46
N ALA A 239 -2.03 -13.83 -28.14
CA ALA A 239 -2.19 -14.16 -29.55
C ALA A 239 -1.18 -13.41 -30.43
N ARG A 240 -0.87 -12.16 -30.09
CA ARG A 240 0.10 -11.32 -30.81
C ARG A 240 1.57 -11.67 -30.50
N THR A 241 1.91 -11.95 -29.24
CA THR A 241 3.31 -12.02 -28.78
C THR A 241 3.78 -13.43 -28.43
N GLY A 242 2.85 -14.38 -28.25
CA GLY A 242 3.12 -15.70 -27.68
C GLY A 242 3.54 -15.67 -26.20
N ARG A 243 3.44 -14.52 -25.52
CA ARG A 243 3.86 -14.34 -24.13
C ARG A 243 2.71 -13.86 -23.26
N ILE A 244 2.71 -14.30 -22.00
CA ILE A 244 1.75 -13.83 -20.98
C ILE A 244 2.12 -12.42 -20.50
N ALA A 245 3.39 -12.04 -20.55
CA ALA A 245 3.83 -10.71 -20.16
C ALA A 245 3.28 -9.61 -21.10
N PRO A 246 2.86 -8.44 -20.57
CA PRO A 246 2.43 -7.31 -21.39
C PRO A 246 3.58 -6.60 -22.12
N GLY A 247 4.84 -6.84 -21.71
CA GLY A 247 6.03 -6.32 -22.38
C GLY A 247 6.47 -4.91 -21.97
N GLY A 248 5.87 -4.31 -20.94
CA GLY A 248 6.26 -3.00 -20.41
C GLY A 248 5.85 -2.78 -18.95
N THR A 249 6.36 -1.71 -18.35
CA THR A 249 5.98 -1.24 -17.01
C THR A 249 4.87 -0.19 -17.09
N LEU A 250 4.14 0.00 -15.98
CA LEU A 250 3.16 1.08 -15.85
C LEU A 250 3.80 2.35 -15.28
N ASP A 251 4.82 2.15 -14.44
CA ASP A 251 5.52 3.16 -13.68
C ASP A 251 7.04 2.94 -13.75
N SER A 252 7.78 3.83 -13.09
CA SER A 252 9.24 3.77 -12.98
C SER A 252 9.70 3.98 -11.53
N PRO A 253 10.81 3.34 -11.13
CA PRO A 253 11.35 3.49 -9.79
C PRO A 253 11.90 4.90 -9.62
N LEU A 254 11.93 5.37 -8.38
CA LEU A 254 12.42 6.71 -8.03
C LEU A 254 13.51 6.61 -6.96
N ARG A 255 14.34 7.64 -6.90
CA ARG A 255 15.26 7.91 -5.79
C ARG A 255 15.36 9.42 -5.62
N ARG A 256 15.29 9.91 -4.38
CA ARG A 256 15.52 11.33 -4.05
C ARG A 256 16.78 11.42 -3.20
N GLY A 257 17.48 12.56 -3.25
CA GLY A 257 18.73 12.75 -2.51
C GLY A 257 18.58 12.64 -0.99
N VAL A 258 17.37 12.94 -0.49
CA VAL A 258 17.02 12.92 0.94
C VAL A 258 16.63 11.54 1.47
N ASP A 259 16.45 10.57 0.57
CA ASP A 259 15.97 9.24 0.93
C ASP A 259 17.15 8.31 1.26
N ALA A 260 16.84 7.30 2.07
CA ALA A 260 17.72 6.17 2.37
C ALA A 260 17.05 4.89 1.81
N PRO A 261 17.80 3.80 1.60
CA PRO A 261 17.21 2.54 1.16
C PRO A 261 16.23 2.01 2.22
N VAL A 262 15.00 1.76 1.78
CA VAL A 262 13.92 1.16 2.59
C VAL A 262 13.27 0.05 1.78
N PHE A 263 12.91 -1.05 2.44
CA PHE A 263 12.31 -2.23 1.83
C PHE A 263 10.84 -2.38 2.19
N GLY A 264 9.98 -2.61 1.21
CA GLY A 264 8.57 -2.88 1.45
C GLY A 264 8.35 -4.33 1.90
N LEU A 265 7.47 -4.56 2.87
CA LEU A 265 7.19 -5.90 3.39
C LEU A 265 5.70 -6.25 3.32
N CYS A 266 5.36 -7.40 2.73
CA CYS A 266 4.00 -7.96 2.72
C CYS A 266 4.04 -9.48 2.96
N TRP A 267 3.44 -9.92 4.06
CA TRP A 267 3.56 -11.29 4.56
C TRP A 267 2.28 -12.11 4.41
N ARG A 268 1.17 -11.49 4.01
CA ARG A 268 -0.12 -12.15 3.81
C ARG A 268 -0.79 -11.71 2.52
N GLY A 269 -1.16 -12.68 1.69
CA GLY A 269 -1.93 -12.51 0.46
C GLY A 269 -3.21 -13.35 0.45
N GLY A 270 -3.97 -13.21 -0.63
CA GLY A 270 -5.22 -13.94 -0.86
C GLY A 270 -6.47 -13.29 -0.27
N SER A 271 -7.63 -13.76 -0.73
CA SER A 271 -8.96 -13.52 -0.16
C SER A 271 -9.45 -14.81 0.50
N GLY A 272 -10.57 -14.79 1.24
CA GLY A 272 -11.12 -16.00 1.87
C GLY A 272 -11.38 -17.17 0.90
N GLN A 273 -11.57 -16.88 -0.39
CA GLN A 273 -11.76 -17.86 -1.46
C GLN A 273 -10.44 -18.39 -2.07
N ASN A 274 -9.29 -17.81 -1.72
CA ASN A 274 -7.99 -18.05 -2.34
C ASN A 274 -6.93 -18.41 -1.30
N ARG A 275 -6.82 -19.71 -0.97
CA ARG A 275 -5.62 -20.37 -0.42
C ARG A 275 -4.82 -19.52 0.60
N ARG A 276 -5.54 -18.94 1.56
CA ARG A 276 -4.98 -17.96 2.50
C ARG A 276 -3.85 -18.57 3.34
N GLU A 277 -3.94 -19.86 3.66
CA GLU A 277 -2.89 -20.60 4.37
C GLU A 277 -1.57 -20.66 3.58
N GLU A 278 -1.61 -20.95 2.27
CA GLU A 278 -0.40 -21.07 1.45
C GLU A 278 0.33 -19.72 1.32
N ARG A 279 -0.43 -18.64 1.13
CA ARG A 279 0.05 -17.27 0.88
C ARG A 279 0.23 -16.45 2.15
N HIS A 280 0.61 -17.08 3.25
CA HIS A 280 0.83 -16.42 4.53
C HIS A 280 2.12 -16.90 5.19
N ILE A 281 2.94 -15.95 5.65
CA ILE A 281 4.07 -16.17 6.54
C ILE A 281 3.76 -15.40 7.83
N PRO A 282 3.82 -16.02 9.02
CA PRO A 282 3.69 -15.29 10.27
C PRO A 282 4.70 -14.15 10.34
N LEU A 283 4.23 -12.93 10.65
CA LEU A 283 5.08 -11.73 10.63
C LEU A 283 6.36 -11.91 11.47
N GLY A 284 6.25 -12.52 12.65
CA GLY A 284 7.41 -12.77 13.52
C GLY A 284 8.50 -13.57 12.83
N HIS A 285 8.15 -14.69 12.20
CA HIS A 285 9.12 -15.53 11.48
C HIS A 285 9.76 -14.77 10.33
N LEU A 286 9.01 -13.92 9.62
CA LEU A 286 9.58 -13.14 8.52
C LEU A 286 10.56 -12.09 9.04
N LEU A 287 10.22 -11.38 10.13
CA LEU A 287 11.09 -10.38 10.76
C LEU A 287 12.41 -10.98 11.26
N ASP A 288 12.39 -12.23 11.76
CA ASP A 288 13.58 -12.95 12.24
C ASP A 288 14.55 -13.31 11.11
N LEU A 289 14.07 -13.34 9.85
CA LEU A 289 14.90 -13.61 8.68
C LEU A 289 15.48 -12.34 8.03
N LEU A 290 15.02 -11.15 8.41
CA LEU A 290 15.48 -9.90 7.82
C LEU A 290 16.83 -9.48 8.43
N PRO A 291 17.73 -8.86 7.65
CA PRO A 291 18.95 -8.27 8.17
C PRO A 291 18.69 -7.29 9.33
N PRO A 292 19.59 -7.18 10.33
CA PRO A 292 19.40 -6.30 11.49
C PRO A 292 19.33 -4.80 11.18
N ASP A 293 19.96 -4.37 10.08
CA ASP A 293 20.08 -2.99 9.62
C ASP A 293 19.08 -2.63 8.50
N MET A 294 18.35 -3.63 7.99
CA MET A 294 17.35 -3.43 6.94
C MET A 294 16.19 -2.57 7.46
N ARG A 295 15.99 -1.39 6.86
CA ARG A 295 14.81 -0.55 7.13
C ARG A 295 13.61 -1.06 6.37
N ILE A 296 12.48 -1.23 7.05
CA ILE A 296 11.26 -1.78 6.44
C ILE A 296 10.06 -0.86 6.52
N LEU A 297 9.27 -0.87 5.45
CA LEU A 297 7.94 -0.27 5.38
C LEU A 297 6.90 -1.37 5.30
N ALA A 298 6.00 -1.44 6.28
CA ALA A 298 4.90 -2.41 6.27
C ALA A 298 3.87 -2.03 5.18
N LEU A 299 3.77 -2.87 4.14
CA LEU A 299 2.82 -2.69 3.03
C LEU A 299 1.60 -3.63 3.12
N GLN A 300 1.44 -4.30 4.26
CA GLN A 300 0.28 -5.14 4.53
C GLN A 300 -0.96 -4.25 4.77
N PHE A 301 -2.04 -4.50 4.04
CA PHE A 301 -3.24 -3.65 4.12
C PHE A 301 -4.17 -4.00 5.29
N ASP A 302 -4.12 -5.23 5.80
CA ASP A 302 -5.00 -5.77 6.84
C ASP A 302 -4.24 -6.04 8.16
N ILE A 303 -3.33 -5.14 8.56
CA ILE A 303 -2.54 -5.27 9.80
C ILE A 303 -3.46 -5.35 11.02
N THR A 304 -3.30 -6.42 11.80
CA THR A 304 -3.96 -6.61 13.10
C THR A 304 -3.29 -5.79 14.20
N GLU A 305 -3.97 -5.59 15.33
CA GLU A 305 -3.40 -4.82 16.45
C GLU A 305 -2.12 -5.47 17.02
N ALA A 306 -2.08 -6.81 17.09
CA ALA A 306 -0.89 -7.55 17.53
C ALA A 306 0.29 -7.39 16.55
N GLU A 307 0.03 -7.44 15.24
CA GLU A 307 1.06 -7.18 14.22
C GLU A 307 1.53 -5.72 14.30
N ARG A 308 0.62 -4.77 14.51
CA ARG A 308 0.95 -3.34 14.68
C ARG A 308 1.86 -3.12 15.88
N ALA A 309 1.52 -3.68 17.04
CA ALA A 309 2.35 -3.59 18.25
C ALA A 309 3.75 -4.17 18.01
N ARG A 310 3.83 -5.32 17.30
CA ARG A 310 5.12 -5.93 16.96
C ARG A 310 5.96 -5.07 16.01
N LEU A 311 5.34 -4.44 15.01
CA LEU A 311 6.03 -3.49 14.11
C LEU A 311 6.48 -2.23 14.84
N GLN A 312 5.69 -1.70 15.77
CA GLN A 312 6.08 -0.53 16.57
C GLN A 312 7.26 -0.85 17.51
N ALA A 313 7.36 -2.08 18.00
CA ALA A 313 8.47 -2.54 18.81
C ALA A 313 9.75 -2.81 18.01
N ASP A 314 9.66 -3.12 16.71
CA ASP A 314 10.82 -3.38 15.86
C ASP A 314 11.48 -2.06 15.41
N PRO A 315 12.77 -1.81 15.75
CA PRO A 315 13.45 -0.56 15.41
C PRO A 315 13.62 -0.31 13.91
N ARG A 316 13.50 -1.37 13.10
CA ARG A 316 13.63 -1.31 11.64
C ARG A 316 12.36 -0.82 10.95
N ALA A 317 11.21 -0.94 11.61
CA ALA A 317 9.92 -0.91 10.95
C ALA A 317 9.21 0.44 11.01
N ALA A 318 8.58 0.79 9.89
CA ALA A 318 7.66 1.90 9.76
C ALA A 318 6.30 1.40 9.28
N VAL A 319 5.22 1.93 9.84
CA VAL A 319 3.84 1.66 9.41
C VAL A 319 3.29 2.92 8.74
N PRO A 320 2.80 2.85 7.48
CA PRO A 320 2.17 3.99 6.82
C PRO A 320 1.02 4.57 7.64
N LEU A 321 0.88 5.89 7.63
CA LEU A 321 -0.25 6.58 8.26
C LEU A 321 -1.51 6.59 7.40
N ALA A 322 -1.41 6.15 6.15
CA ALA A 322 -2.52 6.06 5.22
C ALA A 322 -3.20 4.69 5.27
N ASP A 323 -4.51 4.67 5.06
CA ASP A 323 -5.25 3.44 4.80
C ASP A 323 -4.95 2.94 3.38
N LEU A 324 -4.15 1.88 3.30
CA LEU A 324 -3.67 1.28 2.06
C LEU A 324 -4.79 0.72 1.18
N THR A 325 -6.01 0.55 1.70
CA THR A 325 -7.13 -0.01 0.96
C THR A 325 -7.88 1.03 0.10
N ARG A 326 -7.73 2.32 0.43
CA ARG A 326 -8.53 3.40 -0.16
C ARG A 326 -8.07 3.82 -1.54
N ASN A 327 -6.76 4.02 -1.70
CA ASN A 327 -6.20 4.56 -2.94
C ASN A 327 -4.95 3.79 -3.38
N PRO A 328 -5.04 2.91 -4.39
CA PRO A 328 -3.90 2.12 -4.82
C PRO A 328 -2.76 2.96 -5.42
N THR A 329 -3.02 4.15 -5.97
CA THR A 329 -1.94 5.02 -6.49
C THR A 329 -1.05 5.54 -5.37
N GLU A 330 -1.61 5.77 -4.18
CA GLU A 330 -0.85 6.22 -3.01
C GLU A 330 0.10 5.10 -2.52
N VAL A 331 -0.31 3.83 -2.64
CA VAL A 331 0.56 2.67 -2.35
C VAL A 331 1.68 2.56 -3.38
N ILE A 332 1.36 2.73 -4.67
CA ILE A 332 2.36 2.74 -5.75
C ILE A 332 3.39 3.87 -5.52
N ASP A 333 2.95 5.07 -5.17
CA ASP A 333 3.86 6.19 -4.90
C ASP A 333 4.71 5.97 -3.63
N MET A 334 4.28 5.12 -2.69
CA MET A 334 5.13 4.62 -1.60
C MET A 334 6.12 3.55 -2.04
N ILE A 335 5.76 2.70 -3.01
CA ILE A 335 6.60 1.59 -3.50
C ILE A 335 7.72 2.08 -4.41
N ARG A 336 7.43 3.01 -5.33
CA ARG A 336 8.39 3.53 -6.31
C ARG A 336 9.74 3.98 -5.73
N PRO A 337 9.82 4.68 -4.57
CA PRO A 337 11.09 5.08 -3.98
C PRO A 337 11.85 3.95 -3.25
N LEU A 338 11.23 2.80 -3.00
CA LEU A 338 11.83 1.73 -2.19
C LEU A 338 13.03 1.07 -2.88
N ALA A 339 13.96 0.57 -2.08
CA ALA A 339 15.10 -0.22 -2.55
C ALA A 339 14.65 -1.55 -3.16
N GLY A 340 13.68 -2.20 -2.51
CA GLY A 340 12.97 -3.35 -3.05
C GLY A 340 11.70 -3.65 -2.26
N VAL A 341 10.94 -4.65 -2.71
CA VAL A 341 9.74 -5.17 -2.04
C VAL A 341 9.91 -6.67 -1.82
N ILE A 342 9.71 -7.12 -0.58
CA ILE A 342 9.64 -8.52 -0.19
C ILE A 342 8.17 -8.86 0.02
N SER A 343 7.64 -9.78 -0.78
CA SER A 343 6.21 -10.06 -0.73
C SER A 343 5.89 -11.52 -1.05
N VAL A 344 4.91 -12.08 -0.35
CA VAL A 344 4.13 -13.23 -0.83
C VAL A 344 3.27 -12.83 -2.03
N ASP A 345 2.79 -13.79 -2.83
CA ASP A 345 1.94 -13.56 -4.01
C ASP A 345 0.69 -12.71 -3.67
N SER A 346 0.73 -11.42 -4.02
CA SER A 346 -0.24 -10.39 -3.67
C SER A 346 -0.24 -9.23 -4.67
N ALA A 347 -1.15 -8.26 -4.51
CA ALA A 347 -1.17 -7.06 -5.33
C ALA A 347 0.15 -6.25 -5.28
N ASN A 348 0.94 -6.39 -4.20
CA ASN A 348 2.23 -5.72 -4.06
C ASN A 348 3.28 -6.26 -5.06
N TRP A 349 3.16 -7.52 -5.54
CA TRP A 349 3.99 -8.02 -6.64
C TRP A 349 3.79 -7.18 -7.90
N HIS A 350 2.52 -6.99 -8.26
CA HIS A 350 2.15 -6.23 -9.46
C HIS A 350 2.56 -4.77 -9.34
N MET A 351 2.35 -4.14 -8.18
CA MET A 351 2.78 -2.75 -7.96
C MET A 351 4.29 -2.59 -8.06
N ALA A 352 5.08 -3.47 -7.44
CA ALA A 352 6.54 -3.41 -7.50
C ALA A 352 7.06 -3.73 -8.92
N GLY A 353 6.59 -4.84 -9.49
CA GLY A 353 7.00 -5.32 -10.81
C GLY A 353 6.67 -4.34 -11.94
N PHE A 354 5.44 -3.80 -11.97
CA PHE A 354 5.05 -2.78 -12.94
C PHE A 354 5.60 -1.38 -12.64
N SER A 355 6.27 -1.19 -11.50
CA SER A 355 7.05 0.03 -11.22
C SER A 355 8.54 -0.17 -11.48
N GLY A 356 8.99 -1.36 -11.90
CA GLY A 356 10.41 -1.69 -12.06
C GLY A 356 11.21 -1.69 -10.75
N VAL A 357 10.53 -1.71 -9.60
CA VAL A 357 11.19 -1.82 -8.29
C VAL A 357 11.61 -3.28 -8.09
N PRO A 358 12.83 -3.56 -7.58
CA PRO A 358 13.25 -4.92 -7.26
C PRO A 358 12.23 -5.64 -6.38
N LEU A 359 11.83 -6.85 -6.79
CA LEU A 359 10.81 -7.65 -6.09
C LEU A 359 11.42 -8.99 -5.67
N LEU A 360 11.47 -9.28 -4.38
CA LEU A 360 11.65 -10.65 -3.88
C LEU A 360 10.27 -11.32 -3.87
N ALA A 361 10.00 -12.07 -4.92
CA ALA A 361 8.74 -12.76 -5.15
C ALA A 361 8.75 -14.10 -4.41
N ILE A 362 8.18 -14.13 -3.20
CA ILE A 362 8.07 -15.35 -2.39
C ILE A 362 6.93 -16.22 -2.91
N LEU A 363 7.29 -17.22 -3.71
CA LEU A 363 6.36 -18.09 -4.42
C LEU A 363 5.81 -19.19 -3.51
N ASN A 364 4.49 -19.34 -3.51
CA ASN A 364 3.79 -20.43 -2.83
C ASN A 364 3.87 -21.74 -3.64
N PRO A 365 3.59 -22.91 -3.03
CA PRO A 365 3.74 -24.21 -3.71
C PRO A 365 2.95 -24.35 -5.02
N THR A 366 1.79 -23.69 -5.14
CA THR A 366 1.07 -23.59 -6.42
C THR A 366 1.14 -22.18 -6.97
N ALA A 367 1.99 -21.97 -7.97
CA ALA A 367 2.12 -20.69 -8.64
C ALA A 367 0.80 -20.25 -9.31
N HIS A 368 0.56 -18.94 -9.32
CA HIS A 368 -0.43 -18.37 -10.24
C HIS A 368 0.02 -18.59 -11.70
N TRP A 369 -0.92 -18.78 -12.62
CA TRP A 369 -0.59 -19.11 -14.01
C TRP A 369 0.08 -17.97 -14.79
N TYR A 370 0.06 -16.73 -14.26
CA TYR A 370 0.78 -15.60 -14.83
C TYR A 370 2.30 -15.83 -14.92
N TRP A 371 2.86 -16.58 -13.98
CA TRP A 371 4.31 -16.80 -13.85
C TRP A 371 4.85 -17.85 -14.84
N GLY A 372 4.00 -18.26 -15.79
CA GLY A 372 4.37 -19.10 -16.91
C GLY A 372 4.82 -20.51 -16.51
N PRO A 373 5.33 -21.27 -17.49
CA PRO A 373 5.70 -22.68 -17.30
C PRO A 373 6.81 -22.94 -16.27
N GLN A 374 7.67 -21.96 -16.03
CA GLN A 374 8.80 -22.09 -15.10
C GLN A 374 8.46 -21.56 -13.71
N GLU A 375 7.23 -21.07 -13.50
CA GLU A 375 6.77 -20.53 -12.23
C GLU A 375 7.68 -19.39 -11.73
N ASP A 376 8.11 -18.53 -12.64
CA ASP A 376 9.07 -17.46 -12.37
C ASP A 376 8.43 -16.10 -12.61
N ALA A 377 8.36 -15.27 -11.57
CA ALA A 377 7.86 -13.90 -11.67
C ALA A 377 8.69 -13.04 -12.64
N ALA A 378 9.97 -13.37 -12.86
CA ALA A 378 10.81 -12.67 -13.84
C ALA A 378 10.33 -12.82 -15.29
N SER A 379 9.49 -13.83 -15.58
CA SER A 379 8.83 -13.99 -16.89
C SER A 379 7.88 -12.85 -17.24
N VAL A 380 7.39 -12.11 -16.24
CA VAL A 380 6.53 -10.93 -16.39
C VAL A 380 7.22 -9.67 -15.91
N PHE A 381 7.91 -9.73 -14.77
CA PHE A 381 8.53 -8.59 -14.11
C PHE A 381 10.06 -8.73 -14.13
N PRO A 382 10.77 -8.09 -15.07
CA PRO A 382 12.23 -8.22 -15.17
C PRO A 382 13.00 -7.84 -13.89
N SER A 383 12.39 -7.04 -13.01
CA SER A 383 12.96 -6.65 -11.71
C SER A 383 12.78 -7.71 -10.60
N ALA A 384 12.06 -8.80 -10.85
CA ALA A 384 11.76 -9.82 -9.85
C ALA A 384 12.88 -10.84 -9.68
N THR A 385 13.01 -11.35 -8.47
CA THR A 385 13.77 -12.53 -8.09
C THR A 385 12.81 -13.47 -7.39
N THR A 386 12.55 -14.63 -7.99
CA THR A 386 11.62 -15.62 -7.44
C THR A 386 12.33 -16.51 -6.44
N LEU A 387 11.77 -16.63 -5.24
CA LEU A 387 12.23 -17.58 -4.22
C LEU A 387 11.04 -18.42 -3.78
N ARG A 388 11.17 -19.75 -3.76
CA ARG A 388 10.09 -20.59 -3.19
C ARG A 388 10.06 -20.38 -1.69
N LYS A 389 8.87 -20.46 -1.09
CA LYS A 389 8.69 -20.33 0.36
C LYS A 389 9.56 -21.32 1.16
N ALA A 390 9.82 -22.52 0.62
CA ALA A 390 10.68 -23.53 1.24
C ALA A 390 12.17 -23.14 1.27
N ASP A 391 12.61 -22.27 0.37
CA ASP A 391 14.00 -21.83 0.24
C ASP A 391 14.26 -20.49 0.98
N LEU A 392 13.23 -19.96 1.65
CA LEU A 392 13.30 -18.70 2.39
C LEU A 392 14.22 -18.86 3.60
N SER A 393 15.31 -18.08 3.61
CA SER A 393 16.31 -18.08 4.66
C SER A 393 16.95 -16.69 4.79
N ALA A 394 17.51 -16.39 5.97
CA ALA A 394 18.17 -15.10 6.20
C ALA A 394 19.30 -14.82 5.19
N PRO A 395 20.19 -15.79 4.85
CA PRO A 395 21.21 -15.56 3.83
C PRO A 395 20.65 -15.30 2.42
N ALA A 396 19.52 -15.92 2.07
CA ALA A 396 18.89 -15.67 0.77
C ALA A 396 18.30 -14.25 0.68
N ILE A 397 17.64 -13.78 1.74
CA ILE A 397 17.10 -12.42 1.82
C ILE A 397 18.25 -11.40 1.81
N ALA A 398 19.32 -11.63 2.58
CA ALA A 398 20.47 -10.74 2.65
C ALA A 398 21.14 -10.53 1.28
N ARG A 399 21.47 -11.61 0.55
CA ARG A 399 22.07 -11.51 -0.80
C ARG A 399 21.19 -10.75 -1.79
N TRP A 400 19.88 -10.98 -1.73
CA TRP A 400 18.94 -10.24 -2.58
C TRP A 400 18.88 -8.75 -2.19
N ALA A 401 18.85 -8.46 -0.89
CA ALA A 401 18.78 -7.10 -0.37
C ALA A 401 20.01 -6.26 -0.76
N GLU A 402 21.21 -6.84 -0.66
CA GLU A 402 22.47 -6.21 -1.12
C GLU A 402 22.37 -5.82 -2.61
N THR A 403 21.88 -6.73 -3.45
CA THR A 403 21.70 -6.46 -4.88
C THR A 403 20.64 -5.38 -5.14
N ALA A 404 19.53 -5.42 -4.41
CA ALA A 404 18.45 -4.45 -4.53
C ALA A 404 18.88 -3.05 -4.06
N GLU A 405 19.68 -2.97 -3.00
CA GLU A 405 20.27 -1.73 -2.51
C GLU A 405 21.30 -1.15 -3.48
N ALA A 406 22.20 -1.96 -4.01
CA ALA A 406 23.14 -1.52 -5.05
C ALA A 406 22.40 -0.96 -6.27
N ARG A 407 21.33 -1.63 -6.72
CA ARG A 407 20.45 -1.14 -7.78
C ARG A 407 19.75 0.16 -7.40
N TRP A 408 19.36 0.34 -6.14
CA TRP A 408 18.75 1.59 -5.65
C TRP A 408 19.76 2.73 -5.65
N GLN A 409 20.97 2.52 -5.14
CA GLN A 409 22.03 3.54 -5.12
C GLN A 409 22.43 3.98 -6.54
N ALA A 410 22.44 3.04 -7.49
CA ALA A 410 22.71 3.32 -8.90
C ALA A 410 21.58 4.08 -9.62
N ARG A 411 20.39 4.22 -9.03
CA ARG A 411 19.31 4.99 -9.66
C ARG A 411 19.70 6.47 -9.74
N PRO A 412 19.48 7.13 -10.89
CA PRO A 412 19.64 8.55 -10.98
C PRO A 412 18.68 9.24 -10.02
N LEU A 413 19.11 10.37 -9.46
CA LEU A 413 18.22 11.21 -8.66
C LEU A 413 17.07 11.69 -9.54
N ALA A 414 15.85 11.47 -9.07
CA ALA A 414 14.66 11.93 -9.75
C ALA A 414 14.71 13.47 -9.84
N ALA A 415 14.43 14.00 -11.03
CA ALA A 415 14.26 15.43 -11.21
C ALA A 415 13.16 15.93 -10.26
N ARG A 416 13.38 17.12 -9.68
CA ARG A 416 12.35 17.76 -8.87
C ARG A 416 11.18 18.14 -9.78
N PRO A 417 9.93 17.71 -9.47
CA PRO A 417 8.80 18.15 -10.25
C PRO A 417 8.63 19.66 -10.12
N GLU A 418 8.33 20.33 -11.22
CA GLU A 418 8.00 21.73 -11.18
C GLU A 418 6.61 21.91 -10.58
N MET A 419 6.53 22.57 -9.42
CA MET A 419 5.28 22.81 -8.72
C MET A 419 4.74 24.21 -9.04
N PRO A 420 3.43 24.47 -9.07
CA PRO A 420 2.92 25.83 -9.14
C PRO A 420 3.42 26.68 -7.95
N PRO A 421 3.58 28.02 -8.08
CA PRO A 421 4.09 28.87 -7.00
C PRO A 421 3.35 28.71 -5.65
N HIS A 422 2.02 28.55 -5.68
CA HIS A 422 1.18 28.33 -4.50
C HIS A 422 1.42 26.96 -3.80
N GLN A 423 2.18 26.05 -4.41
CA GLN A 423 2.60 24.77 -3.83
C GLN A 423 4.10 24.73 -3.50
N ARG A 424 4.78 25.89 -3.52
CA ARG A 424 6.18 26.07 -3.10
C ARG A 424 6.26 26.91 -1.80
N PRO A 425 5.74 26.41 -0.67
CA PRO A 425 5.68 27.17 0.58
C PRO A 425 7.06 27.54 1.13
N LEU A 426 7.07 28.49 2.07
CA LEU A 426 8.18 28.65 3.02
C LEU A 426 7.92 27.82 4.28
N PHE A 427 8.80 26.88 4.59
CA PHE A 427 8.84 26.21 5.89
C PHE A 427 9.90 26.85 6.78
N VAL A 428 9.48 27.41 7.91
CA VAL A 428 10.38 28.02 8.90
C VAL A 428 10.57 27.04 10.05
N CYS A 429 11.81 26.62 10.27
CA CYS A 429 12.18 25.66 11.29
C CYS A 429 13.43 26.09 12.06
N GLY A 430 13.75 25.35 13.12
CA GLY A 430 14.81 25.68 14.05
C GLY A 430 14.61 24.95 15.38
N LEU A 431 15.53 25.16 16.32
CA LEU A 431 15.34 24.76 17.71
C LEU A 431 14.12 25.48 18.30
N PRO A 432 13.33 24.85 19.18
CA PRO A 432 12.43 25.59 20.03
C PRO A 432 13.20 26.70 20.76
N ARG A 433 12.61 27.89 20.84
CA ARG A 433 13.23 29.09 21.46
C ARG A 433 14.43 29.68 20.70
N SER A 434 14.65 29.32 19.43
CA SER A 434 15.66 29.96 18.58
C SER A 434 15.23 31.27 17.92
N GLY A 435 14.02 31.78 18.20
CA GLY A 435 13.53 33.02 17.58
C GLY A 435 12.74 32.84 16.29
N THR A 436 12.31 31.61 15.97
CA THR A 436 11.45 31.34 14.81
C THR A 436 10.16 32.16 14.77
N SER A 437 9.55 32.47 15.93
CA SER A 437 8.33 33.32 16.00
C SER A 437 8.62 34.76 15.56
N LEU A 438 9.76 35.32 15.99
CA LEU A 438 10.20 36.67 15.61
C LEU A 438 10.40 36.78 14.10
N VAL A 439 11.15 35.82 13.54
CA VAL A 439 11.39 35.72 12.09
C VAL A 439 10.07 35.63 11.32
N MET A 440 9.15 34.77 11.77
CA MET A 440 7.86 34.60 11.10
C MET A 440 7.01 35.88 11.13
N ARG A 441 7.01 36.61 12.25
CA ARG A 441 6.30 37.90 12.37
C ARG A 441 6.82 38.93 11.37
N VAL A 442 8.14 39.00 11.17
CA VAL A 442 8.73 39.89 10.16
C VAL A 442 8.30 39.47 8.75
N LEU A 443 8.33 38.18 8.42
CA LEU A 443 7.89 37.70 7.10
C LEU A 443 6.40 37.97 6.85
N VAL A 444 5.55 37.86 7.87
CA VAL A 444 4.12 38.24 7.78
C VAL A 444 3.98 39.73 7.46
N SER A 445 4.82 40.61 8.03
CA SER A 445 4.78 42.04 7.69
C SER A 445 5.22 42.34 6.25
N GLN A 446 5.90 41.39 5.59
CA GLN A 446 6.26 41.45 4.17
C GLN A 446 5.17 40.85 3.24
N GLY A 447 4.05 40.40 3.80
CA GLY A 447 2.92 39.85 3.03
C GLY A 447 2.88 38.32 2.94
N LEU A 448 3.71 37.59 3.71
CA LEU A 448 3.61 36.13 3.79
C LEU A 448 2.31 35.71 4.49
N TRP A 449 1.50 34.88 3.84
CA TRP A 449 0.27 34.37 4.44
C TRP A 449 0.51 33.14 5.33
N THR A 450 -0.14 33.10 6.50
CA THR A 450 0.07 32.06 7.54
C THR A 450 -1.21 31.44 8.10
N GLY A 451 -2.39 31.99 7.75
CA GLY A 451 -3.68 31.55 8.28
C GLY A 451 -3.89 31.92 9.76
N GLU A 452 -4.75 31.18 10.45
CA GLU A 452 -5.02 31.38 11.88
C GLU A 452 -3.86 30.84 12.72
N THR A 453 -3.14 31.72 13.42
CA THR A 453 -1.97 31.31 14.23
C THR A 453 -2.28 31.17 15.72
N ILE A 454 -1.54 30.32 16.41
CA ILE A 454 -1.61 30.17 17.87
C ILE A 454 -1.29 31.50 18.58
N ALA A 455 -2.22 31.95 19.42
CA ALA A 455 -2.12 33.17 20.22
C ALA A 455 -0.98 33.13 21.24
N GLY A 456 -0.58 34.31 21.71
CA GLY A 456 0.49 34.47 22.70
C GLY A 456 0.08 34.05 24.11
N ASN A 457 1.09 33.83 24.95
CA ASN A 457 0.95 33.56 26.38
C ASN A 457 2.14 34.19 27.12
N ALA A 458 2.27 33.93 28.44
CA ALA A 458 3.36 34.48 29.24
C ALA A 458 4.78 34.12 28.73
N ASP A 459 4.96 32.95 28.09
CA ASP A 459 6.25 32.52 27.55
C ASP A 459 6.58 33.15 26.18
N ASN A 460 5.58 33.69 25.48
CA ASN A 460 5.70 34.32 24.17
C ASN A 460 4.47 35.23 23.89
N PRO A 461 4.45 36.46 24.44
CA PRO A 461 3.27 37.34 24.41
C PRO A 461 2.79 37.70 23.00
N GLU A 462 3.71 37.78 22.04
CA GLU A 462 3.42 38.19 20.66
C GLU A 462 2.91 37.04 19.77
N GLY A 463 2.67 35.86 20.36
CA GLY A 463 2.14 34.70 19.65
C GLY A 463 3.19 33.82 18.99
N TYR A 464 2.83 32.56 18.79
CA TYR A 464 3.75 31.56 18.28
C TYR A 464 3.87 31.54 16.76
N GLN A 465 2.99 32.23 16.03
CA GLN A 465 3.01 32.25 14.56
C GLN A 465 2.96 30.84 13.92
N GLU A 466 2.46 29.85 14.68
CA GLU A 466 2.23 28.48 14.23
C GLU A 466 0.80 28.41 13.71
N ASN A 467 0.59 28.02 12.45
CA ASN A 467 -0.77 27.79 11.94
C ASN A 467 -1.47 26.71 12.79
N ARG A 468 -2.59 27.08 13.42
CA ARG A 468 -3.31 26.25 14.38
C ARG A 468 -3.86 24.98 13.73
N ARG A 469 -4.45 25.09 12.54
CA ARG A 469 -5.06 23.93 11.86
C ARG A 469 -4.00 22.93 11.43
N ILE A 470 -2.89 23.38 10.85
CA ILE A 470 -1.80 22.49 10.46
C ILE A 470 -1.19 21.80 11.69
N ARG A 471 -0.93 22.54 12.76
CA ARG A 471 -0.37 22.01 14.00
C ARG A 471 -1.27 20.95 14.63
N GLU A 472 -2.54 21.25 14.84
CA GLU A 472 -3.46 20.39 15.58
C GLU A 472 -4.04 19.25 14.74
N ARG A 473 -4.27 19.45 13.42
CA ARG A 473 -4.89 18.42 12.56
C ARG A 473 -3.88 17.52 11.84
N HIS A 474 -2.65 17.98 11.61
CA HIS A 474 -1.66 17.24 10.82
C HIS A 474 -0.39 16.93 11.60
N LEU A 475 0.28 17.95 12.17
CA LEU A 475 1.62 17.79 12.75
C LEU A 475 1.62 16.97 14.04
N LYS A 476 0.77 17.32 15.02
CA LYS A 476 0.65 16.58 16.29
C LYS A 476 0.14 15.15 16.07
N PRO A 477 -0.94 14.90 15.28
CA PRO A 477 -1.37 13.54 14.98
C PRO A 477 -0.32 12.71 14.26
N PHE A 478 0.51 13.29 13.38
CA PHE A 478 1.64 12.58 12.77
C PHE A 478 2.60 12.09 13.86
N LEU A 479 3.14 12.99 14.68
CA LEU A 479 4.07 12.63 15.76
C LEU A 479 3.49 11.55 16.68
N GLN A 480 2.23 11.72 17.11
CA GLN A 480 1.56 10.74 17.96
C GLN A 480 1.44 9.37 17.29
N ALA A 481 1.07 9.33 16.00
CA ALA A 481 0.88 8.07 15.28
C ALA A 481 2.19 7.28 15.05
N ILE A 482 3.34 7.95 15.11
CA ILE A 482 4.67 7.32 15.05
C ILE A 482 5.30 7.09 16.43
N GLY A 483 4.51 7.25 17.50
CA GLY A 483 4.96 7.03 18.88
C GLY A 483 5.87 8.12 19.43
N ALA A 484 5.93 9.29 18.78
CA ALA A 484 6.68 10.45 19.26
C ALA A 484 5.78 11.39 20.09
N ASP A 485 6.40 12.20 20.95
CA ASP A 485 5.68 13.24 21.70
C ASP A 485 5.09 14.27 20.71
N PRO A 486 3.76 14.48 20.68
CA PRO A 486 3.14 15.50 19.83
C PRO A 486 3.65 16.92 20.13
N ARG A 487 4.27 17.13 21.29
CA ARG A 487 4.87 18.41 21.70
C ARG A 487 6.33 18.54 21.22
N GLY A 488 6.91 17.46 20.70
CA GLY A 488 8.23 17.43 20.10
C GLY A 488 9.37 17.52 21.10
N VAL A 489 9.15 17.04 22.33
CA VAL A 489 10.14 17.04 23.42
C VAL A 489 10.74 15.65 23.61
N ASP A 490 9.97 14.70 24.13
CA ASP A 490 10.44 13.34 24.40
C ASP A 490 9.27 12.34 24.51
N PRO A 491 9.28 11.19 23.78
CA PRO A 491 10.31 10.74 22.85
C PRO A 491 10.29 11.49 21.50
N LEU A 492 11.47 11.74 20.94
CA LEU A 492 11.61 12.27 19.58
C LEU A 492 11.44 11.17 18.52
N PRO A 493 10.92 11.47 17.32
CA PRO A 493 10.76 10.48 16.27
C PRO A 493 12.11 9.99 15.75
N ARG A 494 12.18 8.70 15.43
CA ARG A 494 13.37 8.12 14.80
C ARG A 494 13.58 8.75 13.42
N PRO A 495 14.75 9.36 13.16
CA PRO A 495 15.00 10.11 11.94
C PRO A 495 15.07 9.22 10.70
N ASP A 496 15.56 7.99 10.86
CA ASP A 496 15.81 7.03 9.79
C ASP A 496 14.58 6.21 9.36
N THR A 497 13.51 6.24 10.15
CA THR A 497 12.31 5.39 9.96
C THR A 497 11.03 6.22 9.89
N LEU A 498 11.11 7.50 9.50
CA LEU A 498 9.91 8.32 9.30
C LEU A 498 9.02 7.71 8.22
N PRO A 499 7.79 7.26 8.55
CA PRO A 499 6.92 6.64 7.57
C PRO A 499 6.53 7.67 6.51
N PRO A 500 6.26 7.23 5.28
CA PRO A 500 5.59 8.07 4.30
C PRO A 500 4.21 8.48 4.84
N PHE A 501 3.80 9.70 4.49
CA PHE A 501 2.45 10.19 4.74
C PHE A 501 1.76 10.52 3.41
N PRO A 502 1.26 9.51 2.67
CA PRO A 502 0.51 9.73 1.44
C PRO A 502 -0.66 10.68 1.68
N GLY A 503 -0.83 11.62 0.74
CA GLY A 503 -1.88 12.62 0.83
C GLY A 503 -1.58 13.80 1.77
N LEU A 504 -0.40 13.90 2.39
CA LEU A 504 -0.03 15.06 3.22
C LEU A 504 -0.22 16.39 2.46
N THR A 505 0.26 16.49 1.22
CA THR A 505 0.07 17.67 0.35
C THR A 505 -1.41 18.02 0.20
N ARG A 506 -2.25 17.04 -0.16
CA ARG A 506 -3.69 17.22 -0.37
C ARG A 506 -4.38 17.70 0.92
N ARG A 507 -4.02 17.11 2.06
CA ARG A 507 -4.58 17.44 3.38
C ARG A 507 -4.20 18.85 3.81
N LEU A 508 -2.94 19.24 3.65
CA LEU A 508 -2.47 20.59 3.94
C LEU A 508 -3.16 21.62 3.04
N LEU A 509 -3.12 21.43 1.71
CA LEU A 509 -3.77 22.34 0.76
C LEU A 509 -5.30 22.41 0.96
N SER A 510 -5.95 21.36 1.46
CA SER A 510 -7.36 21.42 1.87
C SER A 510 -7.55 22.33 3.08
N SER A 511 -6.73 22.16 4.12
CA SER A 511 -6.81 23.02 5.32
C SER A 511 -6.53 24.49 4.99
N LEU A 512 -5.60 24.78 4.09
CA LEU A 512 -5.34 26.16 3.67
C LEU A 512 -6.53 26.77 2.94
N ARG A 513 -7.18 26.02 2.04
CA ARG A 513 -8.39 26.47 1.34
C ARG A 513 -9.56 26.73 2.30
N GLU A 514 -9.72 25.88 3.32
CA GLU A 514 -10.71 26.09 4.39
C GLU A 514 -10.45 27.37 5.21
N GLU A 515 -9.21 27.86 5.25
CA GLU A 515 -8.82 29.13 5.88
C GLU A 515 -8.86 30.33 4.93
N GLY A 516 -9.35 30.15 3.69
CA GLY A 516 -9.45 31.22 2.70
C GLY A 516 -8.15 31.53 1.96
N HIS A 517 -7.20 30.58 1.89
CA HIS A 517 -6.03 30.73 1.01
C HIS A 517 -6.46 30.83 -0.46
N ALA A 518 -6.03 31.89 -1.13
CA ALA A 518 -6.42 32.26 -2.49
C ALA A 518 -5.24 32.25 -3.49
N GLY A 519 -4.16 31.52 -3.16
CA GLY A 519 -3.00 31.35 -4.05
C GLY A 519 -1.82 32.29 -3.78
N GLN A 520 -1.93 33.22 -2.81
CA GLN A 520 -0.82 34.06 -2.35
C GLN A 520 0.36 33.23 -1.79
N PRO A 521 1.59 33.76 -1.79
CA PRO A 521 2.71 33.10 -1.12
C PRO A 521 2.38 32.82 0.34
N TRP A 522 2.60 31.57 0.76
CA TRP A 522 2.31 31.14 2.12
C TRP A 522 3.49 30.45 2.77
N GLY A 523 3.50 30.46 4.09
CA GLY A 523 4.48 29.75 4.87
C GLY A 523 3.90 29.13 6.13
N TYR A 524 4.62 28.15 6.66
CA TYR A 524 4.29 27.50 7.90
C TYR A 524 5.53 27.43 8.78
N LYS A 525 5.38 27.93 10.01
CA LYS A 525 6.41 27.85 11.04
C LYS A 525 5.95 26.87 12.10
N ASP A 526 6.82 25.95 12.48
CA ASP A 526 6.72 25.18 13.72
C ASP A 526 8.08 24.53 14.01
N PRO A 527 8.65 24.64 15.24
CA PRO A 527 9.88 23.94 15.57
C PRO A 527 9.83 22.43 15.29
N LYS A 528 8.66 21.79 15.45
CA LYS A 528 8.42 20.37 15.19
C LYS A 528 8.53 20.01 13.70
N LEU A 529 8.51 20.98 12.78
CA LEU A 529 8.86 20.73 11.37
C LEU A 529 10.27 20.15 11.25
N THR A 530 11.20 20.55 12.12
CA THR A 530 12.56 19.97 12.18
C THR A 530 12.53 18.46 12.37
N LEU A 531 11.53 17.93 13.09
CA LEU A 531 11.39 16.50 13.36
C LEU A 531 10.80 15.72 12.18
N LEU A 532 10.03 16.39 11.32
CA LEU A 532 9.26 15.79 10.23
C LEU A 532 9.68 16.30 8.84
N TRP A 533 10.79 17.05 8.75
CA TRP A 533 11.18 17.75 7.53
C TRP A 533 11.28 16.81 6.30
N PRO A 534 11.76 15.54 6.39
CA PRO A 534 11.81 14.68 5.22
C PRO A 534 10.41 14.39 4.65
N ALA A 535 9.40 14.23 5.51
CA ALA A 535 8.04 14.00 5.06
C ALA A 535 7.44 15.24 4.37
N PHE A 536 7.75 16.44 4.87
CA PHE A 536 7.30 17.70 4.28
C PHE A 536 8.03 18.03 2.97
N ALA A 537 9.35 17.79 2.90
CA ALA A 537 10.13 17.90 1.68
C ALA A 537 9.62 16.94 0.59
N ARG A 538 9.21 15.72 1.00
CA ARG A 538 8.59 14.77 0.06
C ARG A 538 7.24 15.25 -0.46
N ALA A 539 6.42 15.84 0.40
CA ALA A 539 5.06 16.31 0.10
C ALA A 539 5.04 17.62 -0.70
N PHE A 540 6.03 18.50 -0.52
CA PHE A 540 6.16 19.76 -1.25
C PHE A 540 7.55 19.85 -1.90
N PRO A 541 7.79 19.11 -3.00
CA PRO A 541 9.03 19.26 -3.74
C PRO A 541 9.19 20.71 -4.22
N GLY A 542 10.34 21.32 -3.95
CA GLY A 542 10.58 22.73 -4.27
C GLY A 542 9.99 23.73 -3.28
N ALA A 543 9.58 23.26 -2.08
CA ALA A 543 9.43 24.15 -0.93
C ALA A 543 10.76 24.84 -0.60
N ARG A 544 10.66 26.04 -0.04
CA ARG A 544 11.79 26.80 0.47
C ARG A 544 11.83 26.60 1.99
N TRP A 545 13.03 26.50 2.53
CA TRP A 545 13.23 26.30 3.96
C TRP A 545 14.01 27.47 4.54
N LEU A 546 13.63 27.91 5.73
CA LEU A 546 14.38 28.89 6.51
C LEU A 546 14.72 28.28 7.86
N VAL A 547 16.00 27.98 8.05
CA VAL A 547 16.57 27.47 9.30
C VAL A 547 16.99 28.65 10.16
N VAL A 548 16.32 28.82 11.30
CA VAL A 548 16.62 29.87 12.27
C VAL A 548 17.52 29.32 13.37
N ARG A 549 18.77 29.80 13.39
CA ARG A 549 19.81 29.45 14.36
C ARG A 549 19.87 30.51 15.46
N ARG A 550 20.30 30.08 16.65
CA ARG A 550 20.53 30.92 17.83
C ARG A 550 21.61 30.27 18.69
N GLY A 551 22.41 31.05 19.40
CA GLY A 551 23.47 30.56 20.27
C GLY A 551 22.95 29.54 21.28
N ARG A 552 23.61 28.37 21.35
CA ARG A 552 23.18 27.21 22.16
C ARG A 552 22.90 27.58 23.60
N THR A 553 23.80 28.33 24.25
CA THR A 553 23.64 28.78 25.65
C THR A 553 22.35 29.59 25.83
N ALA A 554 22.06 30.53 24.94
CA ALA A 554 20.84 31.34 25.01
C ALA A 554 19.56 30.50 24.80
N VAL A 555 19.60 29.51 23.90
CA VAL A 555 18.50 28.55 23.71
C VAL A 555 18.26 27.75 24.98
N LYS A 556 19.30 27.14 25.57
CA LYS A 556 19.19 26.34 26.80
C LYS A 556 18.64 27.17 27.96
N THR A 557 19.16 28.36 28.18
CA THR A 557 18.64 29.27 29.22
C THR A 557 17.17 29.62 28.98
N SER A 558 16.76 29.83 27.72
CA SER A 558 15.35 30.07 27.41
C SER A 558 14.46 28.84 27.60
N LEU A 559 14.96 27.64 27.30
CA LEU A 559 14.23 26.38 27.52
C LEU A 559 14.00 26.17 29.02
N SER A 560 15.04 26.31 29.83
CA SER A 560 14.98 26.19 31.30
C SER A 560 14.05 27.18 31.99
N ARG A 561 13.61 28.25 31.32
CA ARG A 561 12.71 29.29 31.86
C ARG A 561 11.28 29.19 31.35
N ALA A 562 11.05 28.50 30.23
CA ALA A 562 9.71 28.41 29.64
C ALA A 562 8.86 27.41 30.44
N GLY A 563 7.68 27.84 30.89
CA GLY A 563 6.86 27.04 31.81
C GLY A 563 6.54 25.64 31.29
N PHE A 564 6.25 25.53 29.98
CA PHE A 564 6.00 24.23 29.34
C PHE A 564 7.22 23.29 29.36
N MET A 565 8.42 23.84 29.17
CA MET A 565 9.66 23.04 29.12
C MET A 565 10.15 22.67 30.53
N GLN A 566 9.96 23.54 31.51
CA GLN A 566 10.30 23.30 32.91
C GLN A 566 9.65 22.04 33.50
N MET A 567 8.50 21.62 32.97
CA MET A 567 7.87 20.35 33.36
C MET A 567 8.75 19.13 33.10
N HIS A 568 9.73 19.23 32.20
CA HIS A 568 10.72 18.19 31.94
C HIS A 568 12.00 18.42 32.76
N SER A 569 12.57 19.63 32.68
CA SER A 569 13.73 20.02 33.50
C SER A 569 13.97 21.53 33.48
N SER A 570 14.37 22.07 34.63
CA SER A 570 14.89 23.44 34.75
C SER A 570 16.41 23.52 34.54
N SER A 571 17.13 22.38 34.53
CA SER A 571 18.59 22.36 34.34
C SER A 571 18.97 22.62 32.87
N PRO A 572 19.83 23.62 32.57
CA PRO A 572 20.30 23.86 31.20
C PRO A 572 21.00 22.65 30.57
N ASP A 573 21.72 21.84 31.34
CA ASP A 573 22.51 20.72 30.81
C ASP A 573 21.64 19.52 30.40
N TYR A 574 20.46 19.39 31.01
CA TYR A 574 19.45 18.42 30.55
C TYR A 574 19.08 18.63 29.07
N TRP A 575 19.10 19.88 28.60
CA TRP A 575 18.70 20.24 27.25
C TRP A 575 19.79 20.02 26.20
N ASP A 576 21.00 19.59 26.56
CA ASP A 576 22.09 19.43 25.59
C ASP A 576 21.81 18.32 24.57
N ALA A 577 21.38 17.15 25.02
CA ALA A 577 21.04 16.04 24.12
C ALA A 577 19.84 16.39 23.22
N PHE A 578 18.85 17.09 23.79
CA PHE A 578 17.69 17.59 23.05
C PHE A 578 18.11 18.56 21.94
N CYS A 579 18.96 19.55 22.26
CA CYS A 579 19.44 20.51 21.27
C CYS A 579 20.27 19.82 20.18
N ALA A 580 21.19 18.92 20.56
CA ALA A 580 21.99 18.15 19.61
C ALA A 580 21.11 17.33 18.65
N ALA A 581 20.03 16.73 19.15
CA ALA A 581 19.11 15.95 18.34
C ALA A 581 18.38 16.80 17.28
N TYR A 582 17.99 18.03 17.63
CA TYR A 582 17.39 18.98 16.68
C TYR A 582 18.43 19.52 15.68
N GLU A 583 19.59 19.95 16.15
CA GLU A 583 20.68 20.47 15.31
C GLU A 583 21.08 19.45 14.24
N ARG A 584 21.28 18.18 14.62
CA ARG A 584 21.59 17.11 13.66
C ARG A 584 20.57 17.00 12.53
N ARG A 585 19.29 17.25 12.81
CA ARG A 585 18.21 17.21 11.80
C ARG A 585 18.20 18.46 10.92
N LEU A 586 18.53 19.63 11.48
CA LEU A 586 18.69 20.87 10.73
C LEU A 586 19.89 20.78 9.79
N ASP A 587 21.01 20.24 10.27
CA ASP A 587 22.22 20.01 9.47
C ASP A 587 21.92 19.03 8.32
N ALA A 588 21.14 17.96 8.60
CA ALA A 588 20.68 17.04 7.56
C ALA A 588 19.75 17.71 6.53
N LEU A 589 18.91 18.66 6.95
CA LEU A 589 18.08 19.47 6.04
C LEU A 589 18.95 20.39 5.17
N GLU A 590 19.95 21.05 5.74
CA GLU A 590 20.87 21.90 4.97
C GLU A 590 21.71 21.07 3.97
N ALA A 591 22.10 19.85 4.34
CA ALA A 591 22.81 18.90 3.46
C ALA A 591 21.91 18.15 2.47
N SER A 592 20.58 18.31 2.56
CA SER A 592 19.59 17.53 1.79
C SER A 592 19.52 17.89 0.30
N GLY A 593 20.11 19.02 -0.07
CA GLY A 593 19.98 19.64 -1.38
C GLY A 593 18.66 20.40 -1.59
N GLU A 594 17.75 20.45 -0.60
CA GLU A 594 16.59 21.36 -0.62
C GLU A 594 17.02 22.83 -0.69
N THR A 595 16.11 23.72 -1.08
CA THR A 595 16.40 25.16 -1.09
C THR A 595 16.31 25.69 0.35
N VAL A 596 17.46 25.80 1.01
CA VAL A 596 17.55 26.22 2.42
C VAL A 596 18.24 27.57 2.55
N PHE A 597 17.61 28.48 3.28
CA PHE A 597 18.20 29.71 3.81
C PHE A 597 18.53 29.51 5.28
N SER A 598 19.65 30.07 5.75
CA SER A 598 20.04 30.02 7.16
C SER A 598 20.14 31.43 7.72
N LEU A 599 19.62 31.65 8.92
CA LEU A 599 19.52 32.97 9.55
C LEU A 599 19.87 32.89 11.03
N GLN A 600 20.77 33.77 11.49
CA GLN A 600 21.06 33.94 12.91
C GLN A 600 20.04 34.90 13.54
N ALA A 601 19.29 34.42 14.53
CA ALA A 601 18.24 35.20 15.18
C ALA A 601 18.79 36.44 15.90
N GLU A 602 20.01 36.36 16.42
CA GLU A 602 20.71 37.47 17.08
C GLU A 602 20.90 38.67 16.15
N ALA A 603 21.14 38.45 14.85
CA ALA A 603 21.29 39.54 13.88
C ALA A 603 19.97 40.33 13.75
N LEU A 604 18.84 39.63 13.68
CA LEU A 604 17.52 40.27 13.67
C LEU A 604 17.21 40.97 14.99
N MET A 605 17.56 40.36 16.12
CA MET A 605 17.39 40.99 17.44
C MET A 605 18.22 42.28 17.55
N ALA A 606 19.37 42.35 16.88
CA ALA A 606 20.20 43.54 16.77
C ALA A 606 19.70 44.57 15.72
N GLY A 607 18.60 44.27 15.01
CA GLY A 607 17.98 45.17 14.03
C GLY A 607 18.48 45.00 12.59
N ASP A 608 19.37 44.05 12.33
CA ASP A 608 19.76 43.67 10.97
C ASP A 608 18.73 42.71 10.36
N VAL A 609 17.94 43.26 9.44
CA VAL A 609 16.88 42.52 8.72
C VAL A 609 17.31 42.08 7.32
N SER A 610 18.54 42.41 6.90
CA SER A 610 19.00 42.20 5.52
C SER A 610 18.98 40.72 5.10
N GLY A 611 19.23 39.80 6.04
CA GLY A 611 19.17 38.36 5.81
C GLY A 611 17.81 37.81 5.38
N LEU A 612 16.71 38.57 5.52
CA LEU A 612 15.38 38.17 5.06
C LEU A 612 15.09 38.59 3.60
N ALA A 613 15.87 39.51 3.02
CA ALA A 613 15.64 39.97 1.65
C ALA A 613 15.73 38.83 0.61
N PRO A 614 16.74 37.93 0.64
CA PRO A 614 16.81 36.80 -0.28
C PRO A 614 15.62 35.83 -0.14
N VAL A 615 15.11 35.66 1.09
CA VAL A 615 13.94 34.82 1.37
C VAL A 615 12.68 35.41 0.74
N CYS A 616 12.47 36.72 0.88
CA CYS A 616 11.32 37.43 0.30
C CYS A 616 11.38 37.37 -1.23
N THR A 617 12.54 37.67 -1.83
CA THR A 617 12.77 37.56 -3.28
C THR A 617 12.46 36.16 -3.79
N ALA A 618 12.94 35.12 -3.10
CA ALA A 618 12.69 33.74 -3.51
C ALA A 618 11.20 33.40 -3.53
N LEU A 619 10.40 33.99 -2.65
CA LEU A 619 8.95 33.79 -2.55
C LEU A 619 8.12 34.71 -3.46
N GLY A 620 8.75 35.68 -4.13
CA GLY A 620 8.05 36.73 -4.87
C GLY A 620 7.34 37.73 -3.95
N LEU A 621 7.81 37.89 -2.72
CA LEU A 621 7.32 38.89 -1.77
C LEU A 621 8.15 40.17 -1.88
N PRO A 622 7.54 41.36 -1.64
CA PRO A 622 8.31 42.59 -1.48
C PRO A 622 9.21 42.51 -0.24
N PHE A 623 10.27 43.32 -0.23
CA PHE A 623 11.09 43.50 0.97
C PHE A 623 11.20 44.98 1.31
N ASP A 624 10.60 45.37 2.43
CA ASP A 624 10.68 46.69 3.03
C ASP A 624 11.40 46.58 4.39
N ALA A 625 12.64 47.07 4.41
CA ALA A 625 13.48 47.07 5.60
C ALA A 625 12.90 47.90 6.76
N GLN A 626 12.13 48.95 6.48
CA GLN A 626 11.49 49.76 7.51
C GLN A 626 10.32 49.02 8.15
N ALA A 627 9.44 48.42 7.35
CA ALA A 627 8.35 47.57 7.84
C ALA A 627 8.89 46.35 8.61
N ALA A 628 10.00 45.77 8.14
CA ALA A 628 10.67 44.67 8.83
C ALA A 628 11.19 45.08 10.22
N ARG A 629 11.89 46.22 10.32
CA ARG A 629 12.36 46.75 11.61
C ARG A 629 11.22 47.15 12.54
N ALA A 630 10.11 47.67 12.00
CA ALA A 630 8.93 47.99 12.80
C ALA A 630 8.30 46.73 13.42
N ALA A 631 8.30 45.61 12.69
CA ALA A 631 7.80 44.32 13.18
C ALA A 631 8.68 43.68 14.27
N LEU A 632 9.95 44.10 14.42
CA LEU A 632 10.85 43.67 15.50
C LEU A 632 10.57 44.40 16.83
N ARG A 633 10.08 45.64 16.78
CA ARG A 633 9.88 46.51 17.97
C ARG A 633 8.56 46.27 18.71
N ARG A 634 7.66 45.49 18.09
CA ARG A 634 6.42 44.98 18.68
C ARG A 634 6.66 43.57 19.16
#